data_AF-A0A519Q7Q9-F1
#
_entry.id   AF-A0A519Q7Q9-F1
#
_cell.length_a   1.000
_cell.length_b   1.000
_cell.length_c   1.000
_cell.angle_alpha   90.00
_cell.angle_beta   90.00
_cell.angle_gamma   90.00
#
_symmetry.space_group_name_H-M   'P 1'
#
loop_
_entity.id
_entity.type
_entity.pdbx_description
1 polymer ?
#
loop_
_entity_poly.entity_id
_entity_poly.type
_entity_poly.pdbx_seq_one_letter_code
_entity_poly.pdbx_strand_id
1 'polypeptide(L)'
;MTNWKGAAHDPASGEPAAHPNARFAAPAHQCPTIAPEWEDPRGVPINAILFGGRRASAVPLVTEAFDWEHGVFMGSSVASEGTAAAENKVGELRRDPFAMLPFCGYNMGDYFAHWLSMGGKTDAAKLPRLYFVNWFRKNEDGKFVWPGFGDNARVLKWISERLDGEATAVDTPVGRVPSADALDLSGLTLTDADLSILLDVDAEVWAEEAALIPEFYEKFGDRLPKALWDQHAALTARIDACRAAAIAAE
;
A
#
# COMPACT_ATOMS: atom_id res chain seq x y z
N MET A 1 -7.05 -37.53 -6.92
CA MET A 1 -6.53 -36.61 -5.88
C MET A 1 -7.45 -36.70 -4.66
N THR A 2 -6.91 -36.58 -3.46
CA THR A 2 -7.70 -36.47 -2.22
C THR A 2 -7.75 -35.01 -1.80
N ASN A 3 -8.93 -34.48 -1.47
CA ASN A 3 -9.07 -33.10 -1.00
C ASN A 3 -8.65 -32.96 0.48
N TRP A 4 -8.57 -31.72 0.95
CA TRP A 4 -8.22 -31.39 2.34
C TRP A 4 -9.21 -31.93 3.40
N LYS A 5 -10.42 -32.36 2.98
CA LYS A 5 -11.43 -33.00 3.84
C LYS A 5 -11.26 -34.52 3.92
N GLY A 6 -10.26 -35.10 3.24
CA GLY A 6 -10.01 -36.54 3.21
C GLY A 6 -10.88 -37.34 2.22
N ALA A 7 -11.61 -36.68 1.33
CA ALA A 7 -12.47 -37.31 0.32
C ALA A 7 -11.82 -37.27 -1.08
N ALA A 8 -12.29 -38.12 -2.01
CA ALA A 8 -11.91 -38.00 -3.42
C ALA A 8 -12.32 -36.63 -3.96
N HIS A 9 -11.37 -35.89 -4.56
CA HIS A 9 -11.65 -34.59 -5.15
C HIS A 9 -12.28 -34.77 -6.53
N ASP A 10 -13.47 -34.21 -6.72
CA ASP A 10 -14.11 -34.02 -8.02
C ASP A 10 -13.87 -32.58 -8.53
N PRO A 11 -13.10 -32.39 -9.62
CA PRO A 11 -12.89 -31.08 -10.22
C PRO A 11 -14.18 -30.39 -10.69
N ALA A 12 -15.26 -31.15 -10.96
CA ALA A 12 -16.55 -30.60 -11.37
C ALA A 12 -17.39 -30.08 -10.20
N SER A 13 -17.01 -30.38 -8.94
CA SER A 13 -17.77 -29.99 -7.75
C SER A 13 -17.75 -28.48 -7.46
N GLY A 14 -16.81 -27.74 -8.06
CA GLY A 14 -16.57 -26.32 -7.74
C GLY A 14 -15.89 -26.08 -6.39
N GLU A 15 -15.64 -27.11 -5.58
CA GLU A 15 -14.88 -26.98 -4.34
C GLU A 15 -13.37 -27.08 -4.59
N PRO A 16 -12.53 -26.24 -3.95
CA PRO A 16 -11.08 -26.34 -4.12
C PRO A 16 -10.53 -27.61 -3.46
N ALA A 17 -9.53 -28.22 -4.10
CA ALA A 17 -8.87 -29.42 -3.57
C ALA A 17 -8.09 -29.14 -2.27
N ALA A 18 -7.54 -27.94 -2.12
CA ALA A 18 -6.87 -27.47 -0.91
C ALA A 18 -7.72 -26.40 -0.19
N HIS A 19 -7.60 -26.33 1.13
CA HIS A 19 -8.22 -25.24 1.90
C HIS A 19 -7.66 -23.87 1.42
N PRO A 20 -8.46 -22.80 1.30
CA PRO A 20 -7.97 -21.49 0.86
C PRO A 20 -6.83 -20.89 1.71
N ASN A 21 -6.71 -21.33 2.97
CA ASN A 21 -5.63 -20.99 3.90
C ASN A 21 -4.62 -22.14 4.11
N ALA A 22 -4.52 -23.11 3.19
CA ALA A 22 -3.52 -24.17 3.25
C ALA A 22 -2.09 -23.59 3.22
N ARG A 23 -1.15 -24.22 3.93
CA ARG A 23 0.21 -23.72 4.14
C ARG A 23 1.25 -24.74 3.71
N PHE A 24 2.42 -24.25 3.30
CA PHE A 24 3.66 -25.02 3.31
C PHE A 24 4.53 -24.52 4.47
N ALA A 25 5.34 -25.41 5.05
CA ALA A 25 6.35 -25.06 6.04
C ALA A 25 7.68 -25.64 5.55
N ALA A 26 8.64 -24.76 5.24
CA ALA A 26 9.94 -25.12 4.71
C ALA A 26 11.04 -24.29 5.39
N PRO A 27 12.24 -24.85 5.60
CA PRO A 27 13.38 -24.11 6.13
C PRO A 27 13.78 -22.94 5.23
N ALA A 28 14.01 -21.75 5.82
CA ALA A 28 14.40 -20.55 5.07
C ALA A 28 15.68 -20.74 4.24
N HIS A 29 16.69 -21.42 4.79
CA HIS A 29 17.97 -21.68 4.10
C HIS A 29 17.86 -22.50 2.81
N GLN A 30 16.70 -23.10 2.52
CA GLN A 30 16.44 -23.79 1.25
C GLN A 30 15.93 -22.84 0.14
N CYS A 31 15.68 -21.57 0.45
CA CYS A 31 15.33 -20.56 -0.54
C CYS A 31 16.57 -20.23 -1.41
N PRO A 32 16.51 -20.46 -2.73
CA PRO A 32 17.68 -20.31 -3.62
C PRO A 32 18.14 -18.85 -3.78
N THR A 33 17.31 -17.89 -3.36
CA THR A 33 17.58 -16.46 -3.42
C THR A 33 17.68 -15.83 -2.03
N ILE A 34 17.97 -16.62 -0.98
CA ILE A 34 18.15 -16.08 0.37
C ILE A 34 19.38 -15.18 0.43
N ALA A 35 19.24 -14.02 1.06
CA ALA A 35 20.33 -13.08 1.23
C ALA A 35 21.39 -13.69 2.18
N PRO A 36 22.70 -13.56 1.89
CA PRO A 36 23.75 -14.09 2.75
C PRO A 36 23.74 -13.50 4.17
N GLU A 37 23.21 -12.29 4.33
CA GLU A 37 23.12 -11.56 5.60
C GLU A 37 21.81 -11.80 6.37
N TRP A 38 20.95 -12.75 5.97
CA TRP A 38 19.62 -12.95 6.60
C TRP A 38 19.65 -13.30 8.10
N GLU A 39 20.77 -13.86 8.58
CA GLU A 39 21.03 -14.17 10.01
C GLU A 39 22.05 -13.22 10.65
N ASP A 40 22.45 -12.13 9.97
CA ASP A 40 23.40 -11.18 10.54
C ASP A 40 22.78 -10.49 11.77
N PRO A 41 23.37 -10.62 12.97
CA PRO A 41 22.81 -10.04 14.19
C PRO A 41 22.81 -8.51 14.19
N ARG A 42 23.55 -7.87 13.28
CA ARG A 42 23.53 -6.40 13.09
C ARG A 42 22.29 -5.94 12.32
N GLY A 43 21.56 -6.87 11.69
CA GLY A 43 20.46 -6.58 10.79
C GLY A 43 20.92 -5.97 9.47
N VAL A 44 19.94 -5.48 8.69
CA VAL A 44 20.16 -4.79 7.42
C VAL A 44 19.67 -3.35 7.50
N PRO A 45 20.40 -2.38 6.90
CA PRO A 45 19.89 -1.02 6.80
C PRO A 45 18.63 -1.01 5.93
N ILE A 46 17.59 -0.31 6.39
CA ILE A 46 16.32 -0.17 5.65
C ILE A 46 16.32 1.20 5.00
N ASN A 47 16.26 1.23 3.66
CA ASN A 47 16.20 2.48 2.89
C ASN A 47 14.78 2.88 2.48
N ALA A 48 13.86 1.92 2.38
CA ALA A 48 12.45 2.17 2.06
C ALA A 48 11.54 1.25 2.86
N ILE A 49 10.37 1.75 3.26
CA ILE A 49 9.29 0.98 3.84
C ILE A 49 8.06 1.16 2.95
N LEU A 50 7.49 0.05 2.51
CA LEU A 50 6.33 0.05 1.60
C LEU A 50 5.11 -0.46 2.38
N PHE A 51 4.11 0.39 2.50
CA PHE A 51 2.75 -0.02 2.85
C PHE A 51 2.02 -0.49 1.61
N GLY A 52 1.00 -1.31 1.77
CA GLY A 52 0.13 -1.71 0.67
C GLY A 52 -1.14 -2.36 1.15
N GLY A 53 -2.14 -2.35 0.28
CA GLY A 53 -3.43 -2.96 0.52
C GLY A 53 -4.10 -3.35 -0.80
N ARG A 54 -5.04 -4.29 -0.76
CA ARG A 54 -5.82 -4.67 -1.93
C ARG A 54 -6.89 -3.64 -2.20
N ARG A 55 -6.71 -2.82 -3.24
CA ARG A 55 -7.61 -1.72 -3.62
C ARG A 55 -7.94 -1.78 -5.11
N ALA A 56 -9.19 -2.09 -5.45
CA ALA A 56 -9.63 -2.10 -6.85
C ALA A 56 -9.61 -0.71 -7.51
N SER A 57 -9.79 0.35 -6.74
CA SER A 57 -9.92 1.74 -7.21
C SER A 57 -9.09 2.72 -6.36
N ALA A 58 -9.08 3.99 -6.79
CA ALA A 58 -8.50 5.17 -6.12
C ALA A 58 -6.97 5.18 -5.96
N VAL A 59 -6.40 4.18 -5.30
CA VAL A 59 -4.99 4.18 -4.91
C VAL A 59 -4.09 3.93 -6.13
N PRO A 60 -3.10 4.81 -6.40
CA PRO A 60 -2.13 4.60 -7.48
C PRO A 60 -1.24 3.36 -7.27
N LEU A 61 -0.58 2.93 -8.33
CA LEU A 61 0.33 1.79 -8.35
C LEU A 61 1.44 1.93 -7.29
N VAL A 62 2.02 3.13 -7.18
CA VAL A 62 2.99 3.49 -6.14
C VAL A 62 2.91 4.99 -5.83
N THR A 63 3.05 5.34 -4.56
CA THR A 63 3.08 6.70 -4.07
C THR A 63 4.17 6.85 -3.01
N GLU A 64 5.08 7.79 -3.19
CA GLU A 64 6.08 8.21 -2.19
C GLU A 64 5.47 9.25 -1.24
N ALA A 65 5.70 9.10 0.06
CA ALA A 65 5.28 10.09 1.05
C ALA A 65 6.06 11.41 0.91
N PHE A 66 5.44 12.52 1.32
CA PHE A 66 6.13 13.81 1.34
C PHE A 66 7.29 13.86 2.33
N ASP A 67 7.06 13.26 3.50
CA ASP A 67 7.98 13.14 4.62
C ASP A 67 7.57 11.96 5.53
N TRP A 68 8.28 11.81 6.65
CA TRP A 68 8.01 10.75 7.63
C TRP A 68 6.60 10.82 8.21
N GLU A 69 6.14 12.01 8.62
CA GLU A 69 4.83 12.16 9.27
C GLU A 69 3.70 11.81 8.30
N HIS A 70 3.79 12.28 7.05
CA HIS A 70 2.86 11.93 5.99
C HIS A 70 2.86 10.41 5.70
N GLY A 71 4.03 9.78 5.69
CA GLY A 71 4.10 8.32 5.49
C GLY A 71 3.56 7.52 6.67
N VAL A 72 3.73 8.01 7.91
CA VAL A 72 3.07 7.41 9.08
C VAL A 72 1.55 7.55 8.98
N PHE A 73 1.06 8.70 8.49
CA PHE A 73 -0.36 8.87 8.16
C PHE A 73 -0.84 7.86 7.13
N MET A 74 -0.12 7.70 6.01
CA MET A 74 -0.42 6.67 4.99
C MET A 74 -0.52 5.26 5.60
N GLY A 75 0.46 4.89 6.43
CA GLY A 75 0.48 3.60 7.14
C GLY A 75 -0.70 3.44 8.09
N SER A 76 -1.08 4.50 8.80
CA SER A 76 -2.17 4.48 9.77
C SER A 76 -3.57 4.38 9.12
N SER A 77 -3.69 4.83 7.87
CA SER A 77 -4.94 4.81 7.10
C SER A 77 -5.03 3.65 6.10
N VAL A 78 -4.08 2.70 6.11
CA VAL A 78 -4.09 1.53 5.20
C VAL A 78 -5.46 0.87 5.22
N ALA A 79 -6.01 0.69 4.02
CA ALA A 79 -7.26 -0.01 3.79
C ALA A 79 -7.02 -1.14 2.78
N SER A 80 -7.64 -2.29 3.01
CA SER A 80 -7.56 -3.44 2.12
C SER A 80 -8.92 -4.12 2.07
N GLU A 81 -9.30 -4.58 0.88
CA GLU A 81 -10.41 -5.53 0.75
C GLU A 81 -10.11 -6.81 1.55
N GLY A 82 -11.14 -7.39 2.15
CA GLY A 82 -11.06 -8.67 2.85
C GLY A 82 -10.51 -9.80 1.97
N THR A 83 -9.60 -10.61 2.53
CA THR A 83 -9.07 -11.83 1.91
C THR A 83 -9.68 -13.07 2.58
N ALA A 84 -9.54 -14.24 1.97
CA ALA A 84 -9.99 -15.51 2.56
C ALA A 84 -9.30 -15.87 3.91
N ALA A 85 -8.24 -15.14 4.28
CA ALA A 85 -7.53 -15.32 5.55
C ALA A 85 -8.09 -14.44 6.69
N ALA A 86 -8.97 -13.47 6.40
CA ALA A 86 -9.60 -12.60 7.39
C ALA A 86 -11.07 -12.99 7.58
N GLU A 87 -11.62 -12.75 8.78
CA GLU A 87 -13.01 -13.07 9.14
C GLU A 87 -14.08 -12.20 8.44
N ASN A 88 -13.67 -11.19 7.66
CA ASN A 88 -14.58 -10.28 6.97
C ASN A 88 -15.09 -10.84 5.64
N LYS A 89 -16.25 -10.35 5.18
CA LYS A 89 -16.79 -10.69 3.87
C LYS A 89 -15.83 -10.24 2.76
N VAL A 90 -15.63 -11.10 1.76
CA VAL A 90 -14.83 -10.80 0.57
C VAL A 90 -15.41 -9.57 -0.13
N GLY A 91 -14.57 -8.55 -0.37
CA GLY A 91 -14.94 -7.29 -1.05
C GLY A 91 -15.30 -6.14 -0.11
N GLU A 92 -15.47 -6.37 1.19
CA GLU A 92 -15.66 -5.27 2.16
C GLU A 92 -14.32 -4.60 2.47
N LEU A 93 -14.27 -3.27 2.41
CA LEU A 93 -13.08 -2.49 2.70
C LEU A 93 -12.83 -2.47 4.22
N ARG A 94 -11.69 -2.99 4.66
CA ARG A 94 -11.27 -2.99 6.06
C ARG A 94 -10.05 -2.10 6.22
N ARG A 95 -10.03 -1.26 7.26
CA ARG A 95 -8.80 -0.58 7.70
C ARG A 95 -7.91 -1.56 8.45
N ASP A 96 -6.66 -1.66 8.03
CA ASP A 96 -5.63 -2.50 8.64
C ASP A 96 -4.33 -1.68 8.78
N PRO A 97 -4.28 -0.76 9.77
CA PRO A 97 -3.16 0.15 9.94
C PRO A 97 -1.84 -0.61 10.03
N PHE A 98 -0.86 -0.24 9.19
CA PHE A 98 0.46 -0.87 9.13
C PHE A 98 0.43 -2.40 8.90
N ALA A 99 -0.70 -2.96 8.44
CA ALA A 99 -0.95 -4.41 8.43
C ALA A 99 -0.79 -5.08 9.82
N MET A 100 -1.08 -4.32 10.89
CA MET A 100 -0.82 -4.70 12.28
C MET A 100 -2.09 -4.85 13.12
N LEU A 101 -3.29 -4.69 12.54
CA LEU A 101 -4.54 -4.76 13.30
C LEU A 101 -4.70 -6.05 14.13
N PRO A 102 -4.39 -7.26 13.63
CA PRO A 102 -4.48 -8.48 14.42
C PRO A 102 -3.24 -8.77 15.29
N PHE A 103 -2.19 -7.95 15.21
CA PHE A 103 -0.87 -8.23 15.81
C PHE A 103 -0.41 -7.18 16.82
N CYS A 104 -1.06 -6.02 16.88
CA CYS A 104 -0.65 -4.94 17.78
C CYS A 104 -0.81 -5.36 19.24
N GLY A 105 0.31 -5.45 19.97
CA GLY A 105 0.35 -5.93 21.35
C GLY A 105 -0.01 -4.89 22.42
N TYR A 106 -0.36 -3.67 22.03
CA TYR A 106 -0.73 -2.57 22.92
C TYR A 106 -1.73 -1.63 22.22
N ASN A 107 -2.05 -0.47 22.82
CA ASN A 107 -3.00 0.46 22.23
C ASN A 107 -2.48 1.01 20.88
N MET A 108 -3.27 0.87 19.82
CA MET A 108 -2.85 1.25 18.47
C MET A 108 -2.62 2.77 18.30
N GLY A 109 -3.31 3.62 19.07
CA GLY A 109 -3.05 5.06 19.08
C GLY A 109 -1.63 5.38 19.60
N ASP A 110 -1.22 4.69 20.67
CA ASP A 110 0.16 4.77 21.18
C ASP A 110 1.17 4.17 20.19
N TYR A 111 0.77 3.15 19.42
CA TYR A 111 1.59 2.59 18.35
C TYR A 111 1.84 3.59 17.22
N PHE A 112 0.83 4.36 16.82
CA PHE A 112 1.02 5.46 15.87
C PHE A 112 1.91 6.57 16.45
N ALA A 113 1.71 6.93 17.73
CA ALA A 113 2.57 7.88 18.42
C ALA A 113 4.03 7.42 18.45
N HIS A 114 4.28 6.12 18.61
CA HIS A 114 5.61 5.54 18.56
C HIS A 114 6.26 5.74 17.18
N TRP A 115 5.55 5.44 16.09
CA TRP A 115 6.02 5.68 14.72
C TRP A 115 6.36 7.16 14.48
N LEU A 116 5.48 8.07 14.88
CA LEU A 116 5.75 9.51 14.79
C LEU A 116 7.02 9.90 15.56
N SER A 117 7.21 9.36 16.77
CA SER A 117 8.38 9.65 17.60
C SER A 117 9.71 9.25 16.94
N MET A 118 9.71 8.24 16.06
CA MET A 118 10.93 7.78 15.38
C MET A 118 11.50 8.83 14.43
N GLY A 119 10.65 9.68 13.85
CA GLY A 119 11.09 10.76 12.95
C GLY A 119 11.99 11.79 13.63
N GLY A 120 11.85 11.97 14.95
CA GLY A 120 12.68 12.88 15.76
C GLY A 120 13.90 12.24 16.42
N LYS A 121 14.14 10.93 16.23
CA LYS A 121 15.23 10.19 16.91
C LYS A 121 16.51 10.06 16.10
N THR A 122 16.51 10.49 14.84
CA THR A 122 17.66 10.43 13.94
C THR A 122 17.62 11.57 12.95
N ASP A 123 18.71 11.78 12.23
CA ASP A 123 18.75 12.69 11.08
C ASP A 123 17.71 12.25 10.04
N ALA A 124 16.94 13.19 9.49
CA ALA A 124 15.91 12.89 8.48
C ALA A 124 16.49 12.15 7.26
N ALA A 125 17.74 12.42 6.89
CA ALA A 125 18.44 11.74 5.81
C ALA A 125 18.72 10.24 6.06
N LYS A 126 18.62 9.78 7.31
CA LYS A 126 18.78 8.36 7.70
C LYS A 126 17.44 7.64 7.86
N LEU A 127 16.32 8.36 7.80
CA LEU A 127 15.01 7.72 7.82
C LEU A 127 14.77 7.03 6.47
N PRO A 128 14.22 5.81 6.46
CA PRO A 128 13.77 5.22 5.20
C PRO A 128 12.66 6.07 4.61
N ARG A 129 12.62 6.16 3.28
CA ARG A 129 11.49 6.77 2.59
C ARG A 129 10.28 5.85 2.69
N LEU A 130 9.10 6.45 2.88
CA LEU A 130 7.85 5.72 3.06
C LEU A 130 7.07 5.74 1.76
N TYR A 131 6.55 4.58 1.36
CA TYR A 131 5.78 4.41 0.12
C TYR A 131 4.47 3.69 0.41
N PHE A 132 3.49 3.90 -0.46
CA PHE A 132 2.28 3.09 -0.54
C PHE A 132 2.19 2.46 -1.93
N VAL A 133 1.98 1.15 -2.01
CA VAL A 133 1.83 0.42 -3.29
C VAL A 133 0.46 -0.23 -3.40
N ASN A 134 -0.05 -0.30 -4.62
CA ASN A 134 -1.29 -1.01 -4.94
C ASN A 134 -1.17 -1.81 -6.24
N TRP A 135 -1.01 -3.13 -6.10
CA TRP A 135 -0.93 -4.06 -7.23
C TRP A 135 -2.29 -4.45 -7.82
N PHE A 136 -3.39 -3.97 -7.22
CA PHE A 136 -4.71 -4.56 -7.38
C PHE A 136 -5.72 -3.62 -8.04
N ARG A 137 -5.28 -2.48 -8.60
CA ARG A 137 -6.10 -1.60 -9.45
C ARG A 137 -6.77 -2.41 -10.55
N LYS A 138 -8.06 -2.19 -10.72
CA LYS A 138 -8.87 -2.79 -11.78
C LYS A 138 -9.42 -1.74 -12.73
N ASN A 139 -9.59 -2.12 -13.98
CA ASN A 139 -10.34 -1.34 -14.96
C ASN A 139 -11.86 -1.58 -14.84
N GLU A 140 -12.64 -0.93 -15.70
CA GLU A 140 -14.10 -1.04 -15.74
C GLU A 140 -14.60 -2.47 -16.03
N ASP A 141 -13.81 -3.28 -16.75
CA ASP A 141 -14.08 -4.71 -17.00
C ASP A 141 -13.79 -5.60 -15.76
N GLY A 142 -13.31 -5.02 -14.66
CA GLY A 142 -12.94 -5.73 -13.44
C GLY A 142 -11.63 -6.53 -13.53
N LYS A 143 -10.83 -6.30 -14.58
CA LYS A 143 -9.51 -6.92 -14.78
C LYS A 143 -8.42 -6.13 -14.08
N PHE A 144 -7.44 -6.82 -13.52
CA PHE A 144 -6.25 -6.16 -12.98
C PHE A 144 -5.48 -5.46 -14.10
N VAL A 145 -5.14 -4.20 -13.88
CA VAL A 145 -4.42 -3.38 -14.85
C VAL A 145 -2.92 -3.68 -14.80
N TRP A 146 -2.38 -3.82 -13.58
CA TRP A 146 -0.98 -4.19 -13.39
C TRP A 146 -0.80 -5.72 -13.40
N PRO A 147 0.17 -6.27 -14.15
CA PRO A 147 0.41 -7.71 -14.23
C PRO A 147 0.85 -8.35 -12.90
N GLY A 148 1.50 -7.59 -12.02
CA GLY A 148 1.89 -8.06 -10.70
C GLY A 148 3.10 -9.03 -10.72
N PHE A 149 3.25 -9.81 -9.64
CA PHE A 149 4.29 -10.83 -9.51
C PHE A 149 5.70 -10.30 -9.81
N GLY A 150 6.39 -10.88 -10.80
CA GLY A 150 7.75 -10.49 -11.19
C GLY A 150 7.83 -9.06 -11.72
N ASP A 151 6.77 -8.56 -12.36
CA ASP A 151 6.75 -7.20 -12.90
C ASP A 151 6.73 -6.13 -11.80
N ASN A 152 6.37 -6.48 -10.55
CA ASN A 152 6.51 -5.57 -9.42
C ASN A 152 7.96 -5.09 -9.22
N ALA A 153 8.95 -5.83 -9.73
CA ALA A 153 10.35 -5.38 -9.76
C ALA A 153 10.52 -4.03 -10.48
N ARG A 154 9.67 -3.68 -11.45
CA ARG A 154 9.70 -2.38 -12.15
C ARG A 154 9.36 -1.21 -11.22
N VAL A 155 8.45 -1.43 -10.29
CA VAL A 155 8.11 -0.43 -9.26
C VAL A 155 9.20 -0.37 -8.19
N LEU A 156 9.77 -1.52 -7.80
CA LEU A 156 10.92 -1.53 -6.88
C LEU A 156 12.14 -0.83 -7.49
N LYS A 157 12.36 -0.97 -8.80
CA LYS A 157 13.37 -0.22 -9.56
C LYS A 157 13.14 1.28 -9.44
N TRP A 158 11.92 1.76 -9.71
CA TRP A 158 11.60 3.18 -9.55
C TRP A 158 11.83 3.67 -8.11
N ILE A 159 11.45 2.89 -7.09
CA ILE A 159 11.72 3.22 -5.69
C ILE A 159 13.23 3.36 -5.44
N SER A 160 14.04 2.42 -5.94
CA SER A 160 15.51 2.51 -5.85
C SER A 160 16.04 3.78 -6.50
N GLU A 161 15.63 4.07 -7.74
CA GLU A 161 16.06 5.27 -8.47
C GLU A 161 15.58 6.55 -7.78
N ARG A 162 14.42 6.56 -7.11
CA ARG A 162 13.98 7.68 -6.27
C ARG A 162 14.91 7.90 -5.09
N LEU A 163 15.36 6.83 -4.43
CA LEU A 163 16.31 6.90 -3.31
C LEU A 163 17.65 7.49 -3.76
N ASP A 164 18.12 7.13 -4.95
CA ASP A 164 19.38 7.59 -5.55
C ASP A 164 19.27 8.97 -6.22
N GLY A 165 18.05 9.49 -6.39
CA GLY A 165 17.79 10.79 -7.03
C GLY A 165 17.82 10.75 -8.56
N GLU A 166 17.65 9.56 -9.14
CA GLU A 166 17.74 9.27 -10.57
C GLU A 166 16.37 9.18 -11.27
N ALA A 167 15.27 9.03 -10.51
CA ALA A 167 13.91 8.99 -11.06
C ALA A 167 13.07 10.24 -10.73
N THR A 168 12.25 10.65 -11.69
CA THR A 168 11.27 11.73 -11.56
C THR A 168 10.00 11.26 -10.86
N ALA A 169 9.32 12.22 -10.23
CA ALA A 169 8.01 12.03 -9.62
C ALA A 169 7.17 13.30 -9.81
N VAL A 170 5.86 13.12 -9.83
CA VAL A 170 4.86 14.19 -9.91
C VAL A 170 4.18 14.34 -8.55
N ASP A 171 4.14 15.55 -8.02
CA ASP A 171 3.40 15.85 -6.79
C ASP A 171 1.89 15.78 -7.07
N THR A 172 1.17 15.06 -6.22
CA THR A 172 -0.29 14.89 -6.25
C THR A 172 -0.86 15.16 -4.85
N PRO A 173 -2.19 15.29 -4.67
CA PRO A 173 -2.76 15.46 -3.33
C PRO A 173 -2.39 14.36 -2.32
N VAL A 174 -2.02 13.17 -2.78
CA VAL A 174 -1.82 11.98 -1.95
C VAL A 174 -0.35 11.63 -1.74
N GLY A 175 0.58 12.40 -2.32
CA GLY A 175 2.02 12.11 -2.30
C GLY A 175 2.64 12.28 -3.68
N ARG A 176 3.80 11.66 -3.91
CA ARG A 176 4.49 11.71 -5.20
C ARG A 176 4.33 10.41 -5.96
N VAL A 177 3.85 10.48 -7.19
CA VAL A 177 3.69 9.32 -8.08
C VAL A 177 4.77 9.34 -9.17
N PRO A 178 5.12 8.21 -9.80
CA PRO A 178 6.00 8.21 -10.96
C PRO A 178 5.43 9.08 -12.08
N SER A 179 6.28 9.80 -12.81
CA SER A 179 5.88 10.25 -14.15
C SER A 179 5.76 9.05 -15.08
N ALA A 180 4.95 9.13 -16.13
CA ALA A 180 4.69 8.01 -17.03
C ALA A 180 5.98 7.42 -17.66
N ASP A 181 6.97 8.27 -17.91
CA ASP A 181 8.29 7.94 -18.46
C ASP A 181 9.30 7.43 -17.41
N ALA A 182 9.00 7.53 -16.11
CA ALA A 182 9.88 7.08 -15.04
C ALA A 182 9.78 5.57 -14.76
N LEU A 183 8.75 4.89 -15.28
CA LEU A 183 8.60 3.45 -15.13
C LEU A 183 9.21 2.73 -16.33
N ASP A 184 9.94 1.64 -16.07
CA ASP A 184 10.32 0.72 -17.12
C ASP A 184 9.11 -0.13 -17.53
N LEU A 185 8.51 0.22 -18.65
CA LEU A 185 7.36 -0.47 -19.25
C LEU A 185 7.75 -1.38 -20.41
N SER A 186 9.05 -1.59 -20.64
CA SER A 186 9.53 -2.38 -21.77
C SER A 186 8.98 -3.82 -21.73
N GLY A 187 8.37 -4.25 -22.84
CA GLY A 187 7.75 -5.56 -22.97
C GLY A 187 6.34 -5.69 -22.34
N LEU A 188 5.82 -4.65 -21.70
CA LEU A 188 4.42 -4.62 -21.25
C LEU A 188 3.50 -4.10 -22.36
N THR A 189 2.29 -4.63 -22.42
CA THR A 189 1.23 -4.15 -23.31
C THR A 189 0.21 -3.37 -22.47
N LEU A 190 0.61 -2.16 -22.05
CA LEU A 190 -0.26 -1.21 -21.34
C LEU A 190 -0.65 -0.09 -22.29
N THR A 191 -1.93 0.28 -22.29
CA THR A 191 -2.41 1.46 -23.01
C THR A 191 -2.18 2.73 -22.19
N ASP A 192 -2.30 3.91 -22.81
CA ASP A 192 -2.24 5.18 -22.07
C ASP A 192 -3.36 5.27 -21.02
N ALA A 193 -4.53 4.69 -21.30
CA ALA A 193 -5.62 4.59 -20.35
C ALA A 193 -5.28 3.69 -19.15
N ASP A 194 -4.57 2.58 -19.38
CA ASP A 194 -4.08 1.73 -18.29
C ASP A 194 -3.08 2.48 -17.40
N LEU A 195 -2.18 3.25 -18.01
CA LEU A 195 -1.22 4.08 -17.26
C LEU A 195 -1.90 5.18 -16.46
N SER A 196 -2.90 5.85 -17.03
CA SER A 196 -3.74 6.81 -16.31
C SER A 196 -4.42 6.15 -15.10
N ILE A 197 -5.02 4.96 -15.27
CA ILE A 197 -5.63 4.22 -14.15
C ILE A 197 -4.59 3.89 -13.06
N LEU A 198 -3.36 3.58 -13.44
CA LEU A 198 -2.30 3.20 -12.50
C LEU A 198 -1.67 4.40 -11.78
N LEU A 199 -1.57 5.56 -12.42
CA LEU A 199 -0.76 6.67 -11.91
C LEU A 199 -1.58 7.89 -11.46
N ASP A 200 -2.77 8.08 -12.03
CA ASP A 200 -3.56 9.28 -11.77
C ASP A 200 -4.29 9.24 -10.43
N VAL A 201 -4.45 10.45 -9.89
CA VAL A 201 -5.10 10.72 -8.61
C VAL A 201 -6.32 11.58 -8.89
N ASP A 202 -7.48 10.93 -8.98
CA ASP A 202 -8.76 11.61 -9.14
C ASP A 202 -9.17 12.27 -7.81
N ALA A 203 -9.35 13.59 -7.84
CA ALA A 203 -9.62 14.37 -6.64
C ALA A 203 -11.03 14.15 -6.08
N GLU A 204 -12.03 13.83 -6.90
CA GLU A 204 -13.38 13.51 -6.41
C GLU A 204 -13.38 12.14 -5.72
N VAL A 205 -12.76 11.14 -6.36
CA VAL A 205 -12.61 9.80 -5.76
C VAL A 205 -11.83 9.88 -4.45
N TRP A 206 -10.75 10.68 -4.40
CA TRP A 206 -9.97 10.83 -3.17
C TRP A 206 -10.67 11.66 -2.10
N ALA A 207 -11.59 12.56 -2.45
CA ALA A 207 -12.44 13.23 -1.47
C ALA A 207 -13.34 12.22 -0.74
N GLU A 208 -13.93 11.26 -1.47
CA GLU A 208 -14.70 10.16 -0.88
C GLU A 208 -13.83 9.29 0.03
N GLU A 209 -12.64 8.91 -0.42
CA GLU A 209 -11.70 8.10 0.38
C GLU A 209 -11.23 8.81 1.66
N ALA A 210 -10.93 10.11 1.56
CA ALA A 210 -10.52 10.92 2.70
C ALA A 210 -11.66 11.08 3.71
N ALA A 211 -12.92 11.15 3.26
CA ALA A 211 -14.09 11.25 4.14
C ALA A 211 -14.34 9.98 4.98
N LEU A 212 -13.78 8.83 4.59
CA LEU A 212 -13.88 7.58 5.35
C LEU A 212 -12.84 7.48 6.48
N ILE A 213 -11.83 8.35 6.52
CA ILE A 213 -10.76 8.30 7.54
C ILE A 213 -11.25 8.71 8.94
N PRO A 214 -12.03 9.81 9.12
CA PRO A 214 -12.43 10.30 10.43
C PRO A 214 -13.17 9.27 11.30
N GLU A 215 -14.18 8.58 10.75
CA GLU A 215 -14.94 7.57 11.50
C GLU A 215 -14.04 6.45 12.04
N PHE A 216 -13.01 6.08 11.27
CA PHE A 216 -12.02 5.11 11.74
C PHE A 216 -11.14 5.69 12.84
N TYR A 217 -10.70 6.94 12.70
CA TYR A 217 -9.82 7.63 13.64
C TYR A 217 -10.49 7.93 14.98
N GLU A 218 -11.79 8.24 14.99
CA GLU A 218 -12.57 8.47 16.20
C GLU A 218 -12.57 7.27 17.15
N LYS A 219 -12.37 6.04 16.63
CA LYS A 219 -12.29 4.81 17.44
C LYS A 219 -11.11 4.80 18.42
N PHE A 220 -10.08 5.63 18.18
CA PHE A 220 -8.91 5.74 19.05
C PHE A 220 -9.05 6.84 20.12
N GLY A 221 -10.08 7.68 20.02
CA GLY A 221 -10.35 8.77 20.98
C GLY A 221 -9.15 9.68 21.21
N ASP A 222 -8.96 10.09 22.47
CA ASP A 222 -7.88 11.01 22.89
C ASP A 222 -6.46 10.45 22.68
N ARG A 223 -6.32 9.16 22.39
CA ARG A 223 -5.02 8.54 22.12
C ARG A 223 -4.58 8.66 20.67
N LEU A 224 -5.45 9.10 19.76
CA LEU A 224 -5.00 9.36 18.40
C LEU A 224 -4.07 10.58 18.39
N PRO A 225 -2.85 10.47 17.85
CA PRO A 225 -1.95 11.60 17.77
C PRO A 225 -2.57 12.74 16.92
N LYS A 226 -2.52 13.97 17.45
CA LYS A 226 -2.98 15.16 16.72
C LYS A 226 -2.34 15.29 15.33
N ALA A 227 -1.08 14.90 15.18
CA ALA A 227 -0.38 14.94 13.90
C ALA A 227 -1.11 14.13 12.80
N LEU A 228 -1.79 13.03 13.13
CA LEU A 228 -2.57 12.27 12.15
C LEU A 228 -3.85 12.97 11.72
N TRP A 229 -4.50 13.72 12.63
CA TRP A 229 -5.61 14.61 12.28
C TRP A 229 -5.12 15.78 11.41
N ASP A 230 -3.94 16.32 11.71
CA ASP A 230 -3.35 17.40 10.92
C ASP A 230 -2.99 16.93 9.50
N GLN A 231 -2.45 15.71 9.36
CA GLN A 231 -2.20 15.10 8.03
C GLN A 231 -3.49 14.81 7.27
N HIS A 232 -4.57 14.40 7.96
CA HIS A 232 -5.90 14.27 7.34
C HIS A 232 -6.41 15.61 6.81
N ALA A 233 -6.36 16.67 7.62
CA ALA A 233 -6.77 18.01 7.21
C ALA A 233 -5.89 18.57 6.06
N ALA A 234 -4.59 18.25 6.07
CA ALA A 234 -3.69 18.61 4.99
C ALA A 234 -4.02 17.87 3.69
N LEU A 235 -4.38 16.58 3.77
CA LEU A 235 -4.87 15.81 2.62
C LEU A 235 -6.12 16.45 2.02
N THR A 236 -7.14 16.72 2.84
CA THR A 236 -8.40 17.32 2.35
C THR A 236 -8.16 18.69 1.71
N ALA A 237 -7.30 19.52 2.30
CA ALA A 237 -6.95 20.82 1.72
C ALA A 237 -6.26 20.71 0.35
N ARG A 238 -5.36 19.74 0.16
CA ARG A 238 -4.73 19.50 -1.15
C ARG A 238 -5.73 18.99 -2.19
N ILE A 239 -6.66 18.12 -1.78
CA ILE A 239 -7.74 17.63 -2.64
C ILE A 239 -8.64 18.80 -3.09
N ASP A 240 -9.09 19.64 -2.16
CA ASP A 240 -9.95 20.78 -2.46
C ASP A 240 -9.26 21.80 -3.38
N ALA A 241 -7.96 22.04 -3.19
CA ALA A 241 -7.16 22.88 -4.07
C ALA A 241 -7.12 22.31 -5.51
N CYS A 242 -6.96 21.00 -5.67
CA CYS A 242 -7.00 20.35 -6.99
C CYS A 242 -8.38 20.45 -7.64
N ARG A 243 -9.47 20.25 -6.89
CA ARG A 243 -10.84 20.39 -7.39
C ARG A 243 -11.13 21.82 -7.84
N ALA A 244 -10.71 22.81 -7.05
CA ALA A 244 -10.85 24.22 -7.40
C ALA A 244 -10.06 24.59 -8.66
N ALA A 245 -8.84 24.05 -8.82
CA ALA A 245 -8.03 24.27 -10.01
C ALA A 245 -8.65 23.64 -11.26
N ALA A 246 -9.27 22.45 -11.16
CA ALA A 246 -9.96 21.81 -12.27
C ALA A 246 -11.17 22.64 -12.73
N ILE A 247 -12.01 23.11 -11.79
CA ILE A 247 -13.17 23.96 -12.10
C ILE A 247 -12.73 25.28 -12.77
N ALA A 248 -11.60 25.85 -12.35
CA ALA A 248 -11.08 27.09 -12.93
C ALA A 248 -10.50 26.92 -14.34
N ALA A 249 -10.20 25.69 -14.76
CA ALA A 249 -9.66 25.37 -16.08
C ALA A 249 -10.75 25.02 -17.12
N GLU A 250 -12.00 24.81 -16.68
CA GLU A 250 -13.20 24.63 -17.52
C GLU A 250 -13.83 25.96 -17.95
#